data_AF-A0A353RS81-F1
#
_entry.id   AF-A0A353RS81-F1
#
_cell.length_a   1.000
_cell.length_b   1.000
_cell.length_c   1.000
_cell.angle_alpha   90.00
_cell.angle_beta   90.00
_cell.angle_gamma   90.00
#
_symmetry.space_group_name_H-M   'P 1'
#
loop_
_entity.id
_entity.type
_entity.pdbx_description
1 polymer ?
#
loop_
_entity_poly.entity_id
_entity_poly.type
_entity_poly.pdbx_seq_one_letter_code
_entity_poly.pdbx_strand_id
1 'polypeptide(L)'
;MDALAARGHALCVLTTKPDPTMKTAHTDFAYPVRRVLYGASRKMRFFDRLTTYRLTHGIGVGLVFLREIHNNMRDLAQVEREINAFKPDLIYLGHIMPLCQELLPFLARQDLPIIADEGGASLTCAFHGGGLWRRFLAEFPEHNFFQRLIKRSFARAVGFFSHGRMQEERHWPVIHAFFNSELNAHNAQEAGVPLA
;
A
#
# COMPACT_ATOMS: atom_id res chain seq x y z
N MET A 1 22.19 7.06 16.83
CA MET A 1 21.04 6.41 17.50
C MET A 1 19.78 7.17 17.11
N ASP A 2 18.66 6.47 16.95
CA ASP A 2 17.37 7.08 16.62
C ASP A 2 16.89 7.99 17.76
N ALA A 3 16.57 9.24 17.44
CA ALA A 3 16.21 10.26 18.43
C ALA A 3 14.91 9.93 19.19
N LEU A 4 13.96 9.23 18.55
CA LEU A 4 12.70 8.86 19.20
C LEU A 4 12.91 7.77 20.25
N ALA A 5 13.64 6.71 19.89
CA ALA A 5 13.99 5.66 20.83
C ALA A 5 14.83 6.19 22.01
N ALA A 6 15.78 7.10 21.74
CA ALA A 6 16.60 7.73 22.77
C ALA A 6 15.79 8.59 23.76
N ARG A 7 14.62 9.09 23.35
CA ARG A 7 13.67 9.83 24.20
C ARG A 7 12.69 8.92 24.95
N GLY A 8 12.86 7.59 24.86
CA GLY A 8 12.04 6.61 25.57
C GLY A 8 10.79 6.16 24.83
N HIS A 9 10.62 6.52 23.56
CA HIS A 9 9.50 6.02 22.76
C HIS A 9 9.73 4.56 22.36
N ALA A 10 8.71 3.72 22.55
CA ALA A 10 8.69 2.39 21.98
C ALA A 10 8.42 2.48 20.47
N LEU A 11 9.24 1.81 19.67
CA LEU A 11 9.12 1.81 18.21
C LEU A 11 8.97 0.38 17.70
N CYS A 12 8.17 0.22 16.65
CA CYS A 12 8.12 -0.99 15.84
C CYS A 12 8.08 -0.58 14.37
N VAL A 13 9.13 -0.89 13.63
CA VAL A 13 9.25 -0.49 12.23
C VAL A 13 8.84 -1.64 11.33
N LEU A 14 7.87 -1.38 10.46
CA LEU A 14 7.44 -2.30 9.43
C LEU A 14 7.82 -1.75 8.06
N THR A 15 8.56 -2.54 7.27
CA THR A 15 9.06 -2.08 5.97
C THR A 15 9.11 -3.22 4.95
N THR A 16 9.48 -2.89 3.72
CA THR A 16 9.54 -3.83 2.60
C THR A 16 10.64 -4.86 2.78
N LYS A 17 10.45 -6.03 2.18
CA LYS A 17 11.50 -7.04 2.06
C LYS A 17 12.71 -6.45 1.35
N PRO A 18 13.94 -6.76 1.79
CA PRO A 18 15.13 -6.26 1.13
C PRO A 18 15.15 -6.73 -0.34
N ASP A 19 15.54 -5.83 -1.23
CA ASP A 19 15.84 -6.23 -2.61
C ASP A 19 17.07 -7.15 -2.58
N PRO A 20 17.00 -8.38 -3.14
CA PRO A 20 18.14 -9.30 -3.16
C PRO A 20 19.41 -8.73 -3.80
N THR A 21 19.28 -7.68 -4.62
CA THR A 21 20.42 -6.97 -5.24
C THR A 21 21.06 -5.92 -4.35
N MET A 22 20.35 -5.43 -3.33
CA MET A 22 20.89 -4.45 -2.40
C MET A 22 21.60 -5.17 -1.26
N LYS A 23 22.92 -5.00 -1.18
CA LYS A 23 23.67 -5.32 0.04
C LYS A 23 23.21 -4.36 1.13
N THR A 24 22.34 -4.85 2.02
CA THR A 24 21.93 -4.08 3.17
C THR A 24 23.01 -4.22 4.24
N ALA A 25 23.58 -3.11 4.69
CA ALA A 25 24.45 -3.14 5.86
C ALA A 25 23.64 -3.69 7.05
N HIS A 26 24.26 -4.56 7.84
CA HIS A 26 23.67 -4.97 9.11
C HIS A 26 23.75 -3.79 10.06
N THR A 27 22.60 -3.15 10.30
CA THR A 27 22.48 -2.09 11.30
C THR A 27 21.70 -2.68 12.47
N ASP A 28 22.30 -2.64 13.65
CA ASP A 28 21.61 -3.00 14.89
C ASP A 28 20.74 -1.83 15.33
N PHE A 29 19.45 -2.10 15.47
CA PHE A 29 18.47 -1.12 15.96
C PHE A 29 18.09 -1.46 17.40
N ALA A 30 17.84 -0.45 18.22
CA ALA A 30 17.35 -0.62 19.59
C ALA A 30 15.88 -1.08 19.67
N TYR A 31 15.24 -1.27 18.52
CA TYR A 31 13.84 -1.61 18.37
C TYR A 31 13.64 -2.62 17.22
N PRO A 32 12.53 -3.37 17.22
CA PRO A 32 12.25 -4.32 16.16
C PRO A 32 12.05 -3.64 14.80
N VAL A 33 12.81 -4.09 13.81
CA VAL A 33 12.65 -3.73 12.39
C VAL A 33 12.24 -4.97 11.59
N ARG A 34 10.99 -5.00 11.15
CA ARG A 34 10.39 -6.12 10.40
C ARG A 34 10.33 -5.79 8.92
N ARG A 35 11.19 -6.44 8.13
CA ARG A 35 11.29 -6.28 6.66
C ARG A 35 10.46 -7.32 5.92
N VAL A 36 9.14 -7.20 5.99
CA VAL A 36 8.21 -8.28 5.58
C VAL A 36 7.20 -7.87 4.52
N LEU A 37 7.05 -6.57 4.23
CA LEU A 37 6.07 -6.09 3.26
C LEU A 37 6.53 -6.30 1.82
N TYR A 38 5.60 -6.51 0.89
CA TYR A 38 5.90 -6.61 -0.54
C TYR A 38 5.98 -5.20 -1.14
N GLY A 39 7.20 -4.75 -1.46
CA GLY A 39 7.40 -3.54 -2.26
C GLY A 39 7.36 -3.81 -3.77
N ALA A 40 7.22 -2.75 -4.57
CA ALA A 40 7.47 -2.82 -6.01
C ALA A 40 8.89 -3.34 -6.28
N SER A 41 8.98 -4.49 -6.94
CA SER A 41 10.25 -5.10 -7.31
C SER A 41 10.76 -4.50 -8.60
N ARG A 42 12.03 -4.06 -8.64
CA ARG A 42 12.66 -3.52 -9.86
C ARG A 42 12.95 -4.59 -10.91
N LYS A 43 12.94 -5.87 -10.53
CA LYS A 43 13.21 -6.98 -11.46
C LYS A 43 11.91 -7.48 -12.08
N MET A 44 11.87 -7.52 -13.41
CA MET A 44 10.85 -8.28 -14.15
C MET A 44 10.98 -9.76 -13.78
N ARG A 45 9.98 -10.27 -13.05
CA ARG A 45 9.88 -11.69 -12.72
C ARG A 45 9.39 -12.46 -13.94
N PHE A 46 9.41 -13.78 -13.85
CA PHE A 46 8.97 -14.67 -14.93
C PHE A 46 7.59 -14.27 -15.51
N PHE A 47 6.59 -14.01 -14.66
CA PHE A 47 5.27 -13.57 -15.11
C PHE A 47 5.28 -12.20 -15.80
N ASP A 48 6.16 -11.29 -15.37
CA ASP A 48 6.33 -9.98 -16.01
C ASP A 48 7.00 -10.12 -17.38
N ARG A 49 7.74 -11.21 -17.64
CA ARG A 49 8.25 -11.52 -18.99
C ARG A 49 7.17 -12.09 -19.90
N LEU A 50 6.16 -12.76 -19.35
CA LEU A 50 5.04 -13.24 -20.16
C LEU A 50 4.21 -12.07 -20.73
N THR A 51 4.21 -10.91 -20.07
CA THR A 51 3.52 -9.72 -20.60
C THR A 51 4.22 -9.13 -21.83
N THR A 52 5.50 -9.47 -22.11
CA THR A 52 6.20 -8.93 -23.28
C THR A 52 5.98 -9.72 -24.56
N TYR A 53 5.53 -10.99 -24.48
CA TYR A 53 5.31 -11.82 -25.65
C TYR A 53 3.85 -11.78 -26.09
N ARG A 54 3.61 -11.50 -27.37
CA ARG A 54 2.26 -11.33 -27.94
C ARG A 54 1.32 -12.53 -27.71
N LEU A 55 1.85 -13.76 -27.70
CA LEU A 55 1.08 -15.00 -27.48
C LEU A 55 0.72 -15.25 -26.01
N THR A 56 1.57 -14.81 -25.07
CA THR A 56 1.36 -15.05 -23.63
C THR A 56 0.94 -13.80 -22.87
N HIS A 57 0.78 -12.67 -23.57
CA HIS A 57 0.48 -11.37 -22.99
C HIS A 57 -0.72 -11.40 -22.04
N GLY A 58 -1.87 -11.92 -22.50
CA GLY A 58 -3.09 -11.97 -21.70
C GLY A 58 -2.94 -12.82 -20.43
N ILE A 59 -2.26 -13.97 -20.54
CA ILE A 59 -1.96 -14.86 -19.40
C ILE A 59 -1.02 -14.16 -18.43
N GLY A 60 0.04 -13.51 -18.95
CA GLY A 60 0.99 -12.74 -18.16
C GLY A 60 0.31 -11.64 -17.36
N VAL A 61 -0.55 -10.84 -17.99
CA VAL A 61 -1.30 -9.76 -17.33
C VAL A 61 -2.18 -10.31 -16.22
N GLY A 62 -2.94 -11.39 -16.48
CA GLY A 62 -3.78 -12.04 -15.48
C GLY A 62 -3.00 -12.55 -14.27
N LEU A 63 -1.83 -13.17 -14.50
CA LEU A 63 -0.97 -13.67 -13.42
C LEU A 63 -0.35 -12.54 -12.58
N VAL A 64 0.09 -11.45 -13.23
CA VAL A 64 0.61 -10.27 -12.52
C VAL A 64 -0.47 -9.64 -11.66
N PHE A 65 -1.68 -9.52 -12.20
CA PHE A 65 -2.86 -8.99 -11.51
C PHE A 65 -3.21 -9.81 -10.26
N LEU A 66 -3.35 -11.13 -10.39
CA LEU A 66 -3.65 -12.01 -9.25
C LEU A 66 -2.55 -11.99 -8.18
N ARG A 67 -1.29 -11.94 -8.62
CA ARG A 67 -0.13 -11.83 -7.72
C ARG A 67 -0.16 -10.52 -6.92
N GLU A 68 -0.49 -9.40 -7.56
CA GLU A 68 -0.58 -8.11 -6.86
C GLU A 68 -1.68 -8.11 -5.81
N ILE A 69 -2.88 -8.62 -6.14
CA ILE A 69 -3.98 -8.77 -5.20
C ILE A 69 -3.57 -9.63 -4.00
N HIS A 70 -2.95 -10.78 -4.27
CA HIS A 70 -2.50 -11.67 -3.20
C HIS A 70 -1.47 -11.01 -2.28
N ASN A 71 -0.50 -10.29 -2.86
CA ASN A 71 0.51 -9.57 -2.08
C ASN A 71 -0.13 -8.46 -1.24
N ASN A 72 -1.07 -7.70 -1.80
CA ASN A 72 -1.82 -6.66 -1.09
C ASN A 72 -2.59 -7.25 0.11
N MET A 73 -3.31 -8.37 -0.09
CA MET A 73 -4.01 -9.06 0.99
C MET A 73 -3.04 -9.48 2.11
N ARG A 74 -1.88 -10.02 1.74
CA ARG A 74 -0.86 -10.49 2.69
C ARG A 74 -0.21 -9.35 3.45
N ASP A 75 0.07 -8.23 2.77
CA ASP A 75 0.63 -7.04 3.40
C ASP A 75 -0.34 -6.43 4.39
N LEU A 76 -1.61 -6.23 4.03
CA LEU A 76 -2.60 -5.71 4.96
C LEU A 76 -2.80 -6.64 6.16
N ALA A 77 -2.81 -7.96 5.95
CA ALA A 77 -2.88 -8.93 7.06
C ALA A 77 -1.62 -8.92 7.94
N GLN A 78 -0.46 -8.54 7.40
CA GLN A 78 0.74 -8.34 8.19
C GLN A 78 0.65 -7.04 8.98
N VAL A 79 0.27 -5.93 8.35
CA VAL A 79 0.09 -4.62 8.99
C VAL A 79 -0.90 -4.74 10.15
N GLU A 80 -2.07 -5.35 9.92
CA GLU A 80 -3.07 -5.57 10.97
C GLU A 80 -2.51 -6.38 12.14
N ARG A 81 -1.76 -7.45 11.88
CA ARG A 81 -1.13 -8.26 12.93
C ARG A 81 -0.13 -7.45 13.75
N GLU A 82 0.68 -6.61 13.11
CA GLU A 82 1.64 -5.77 13.82
C GLU A 82 0.95 -4.66 14.61
N ILE A 83 -0.10 -4.02 14.07
CA ILE A 83 -0.92 -3.04 14.80
C ILE A 83 -1.53 -3.70 16.03
N ASN A 84 -2.14 -4.88 15.90
CA ASN A 84 -2.77 -5.57 17.01
C ASN A 84 -1.78 -6.07 18.07
N ALA A 85 -0.59 -6.50 17.65
CA ALA A 85 0.45 -6.99 18.56
C ALA A 85 1.17 -5.85 19.29
N PHE A 86 1.50 -4.78 18.58
CA PHE A 86 2.24 -3.64 19.12
C PHE A 86 1.34 -2.65 19.86
N LYS A 87 0.07 -2.52 19.45
CA LYS A 87 -0.90 -1.55 19.94
C LYS A 87 -0.35 -0.12 19.93
N PRO A 88 0.00 0.42 18.75
CA PRO A 88 0.53 1.78 18.65
C PRO A 88 -0.51 2.81 19.07
N ASP A 89 -0.06 3.87 19.72
CA ASP A 89 -0.86 5.09 19.94
C ASP A 89 -0.84 6.02 18.72
N LEU A 90 0.09 5.78 17.79
CA LEU A 90 0.35 6.61 16.61
C LEU A 90 0.95 5.75 15.48
N ILE A 91 0.50 5.97 14.26
CA ILE A 91 1.12 5.41 13.05
C ILE A 91 1.93 6.50 12.34
N TYR A 92 3.23 6.26 12.22
CA TYR A 92 4.12 7.09 11.42
C TYR A 92 4.35 6.49 10.04
N LEU A 93 4.12 7.29 9.00
CA LEU A 93 4.23 6.90 7.60
C LEU A 93 5.40 7.65 6.95
N GLY A 94 6.60 7.06 7.01
CA GLY A 94 7.77 7.55 6.30
C GLY A 94 7.90 6.88 4.93
N HIS A 95 7.89 7.66 3.84
CA HIS A 95 8.06 7.18 2.46
C HIS A 95 7.21 5.93 2.12
N ILE A 96 5.89 6.09 2.09
CA ILE A 96 4.94 5.00 1.83
C ILE A 96 4.97 4.46 0.40
N MET A 97 5.76 5.02 -0.51
CA MET A 97 6.00 4.44 -1.81
C MET A 97 7.21 3.50 -1.78
N PRO A 98 7.11 2.25 -2.27
CA PRO A 98 6.01 1.64 -3.03
C PRO A 98 5.24 0.59 -2.22
N LEU A 99 4.64 0.96 -1.09
CA LEU A 99 3.77 0.07 -0.32
C LEU A 99 2.45 -0.18 -1.05
N CYS A 100 1.70 -1.17 -0.56
CA CYS A 100 0.37 -1.53 -1.03
C CYS A 100 -0.54 -0.29 -1.15
N GLN A 101 -1.15 -0.09 -2.32
CA GLN A 101 -2.06 1.05 -2.56
C GLN A 101 -3.37 0.97 -1.75
N GLU A 102 -3.66 -0.18 -1.14
CA GLU A 102 -4.80 -0.34 -0.21
C GLU A 102 -4.44 -0.02 1.24
N LEU A 103 -3.19 0.37 1.53
CA LEU A 103 -2.74 0.65 2.89
C LEU A 103 -3.52 1.81 3.51
N LEU A 104 -3.61 2.96 2.85
CA LEU A 104 -4.31 4.13 3.41
C LEU A 104 -5.81 3.87 3.60
N PRO A 105 -6.55 3.29 2.63
CA PRO A 105 -7.94 2.90 2.87
C PRO A 105 -8.12 1.89 4.01
N PHE A 106 -7.16 0.98 4.21
CA PHE A 106 -7.17 0.09 5.36
C PHE A 106 -6.94 0.84 6.68
N LEU A 107 -5.96 1.76 6.71
CA LEU A 107 -5.62 2.57 7.88
C LEU A 107 -6.71 3.59 8.24
N ALA A 108 -7.48 4.09 7.27
CA ALA A 108 -8.61 5.01 7.49
C ALA A 108 -9.70 4.46 8.41
N ARG A 109 -9.74 3.14 8.59
CA ARG A 109 -10.70 2.44 9.46
C ARG A 109 -10.13 2.11 10.83
N GLN A 110 -8.83 2.35 11.00
CA GLN A 110 -8.20 2.27 12.30
C GLN A 110 -8.45 3.61 13.00
N ASP A 111 -8.96 3.57 14.22
CA ASP A 111 -9.13 4.76 15.05
C ASP A 111 -7.77 5.13 15.68
N LEU A 112 -6.78 5.36 14.82
CA LEU A 112 -5.39 5.63 15.18
C LEU A 112 -4.93 6.92 14.50
N PRO A 113 -4.30 7.85 15.24
CA PRO A 113 -3.65 9.00 14.65
C PRO A 113 -2.61 8.58 13.62
N ILE A 114 -2.61 9.25 12.47
CA ILE A 114 -1.66 8.99 11.39
C ILE A 114 -0.88 10.27 11.10
N ILE A 115 0.44 10.16 11.21
CA ILE A 115 1.38 11.18 10.79
C ILE A 115 2.12 10.68 9.55
N ALA A 116 2.19 11.50 8.51
CA ALA A 116 2.96 11.22 7.31
C ALA A 116 4.14 12.18 7.19
N ASP A 117 5.29 11.65 6.81
CA ASP A 117 6.46 12.42 6.41
C ASP A 117 6.61 12.31 4.89
N GLU A 118 6.45 13.44 4.23
CA GLU A 118 6.15 13.52 2.81
C GLU A 118 7.20 14.37 2.06
N GLY A 119 7.75 13.77 1.00
CA GLY A 119 8.82 14.34 0.18
C GLY A 119 8.40 14.88 -1.20
N GLY A 120 7.14 14.70 -1.60
CA GLY A 120 6.44 15.45 -2.64
C GLY A 120 5.32 14.69 -3.38
N ALA A 121 5.34 13.35 -3.37
CA ALA A 121 4.55 12.56 -4.32
C ALA A 121 3.82 11.36 -3.70
N SER A 122 4.22 10.91 -2.51
CA SER A 122 3.75 9.64 -1.97
C SER A 122 2.26 9.69 -1.62
N LEU A 123 1.82 10.77 -0.95
CA LEU A 123 0.41 10.96 -0.61
C LEU A 123 -0.44 11.22 -1.85
N THR A 124 0.02 12.06 -2.78
CA THR A 124 -0.68 12.34 -4.05
C THR A 124 -0.84 11.07 -4.89
N CYS A 125 0.23 10.29 -5.06
CA CYS A 125 0.17 9.00 -5.75
C CYS A 125 -0.73 8.01 -5.01
N ALA A 126 -0.71 7.97 -3.69
CA ALA A 126 -1.61 7.11 -2.94
C ALA A 126 -3.06 7.57 -3.10
N PHE A 127 -3.35 8.88 -3.08
CA PHE A 127 -4.68 9.48 -3.17
C PHE A 127 -5.34 9.30 -4.54
N HIS A 128 -4.63 9.59 -5.63
CA HIS A 128 -5.16 9.36 -6.97
C HIS A 128 -4.99 7.91 -7.44
N GLY A 129 -4.01 7.20 -6.88
CA GLY A 129 -3.78 5.79 -7.16
C GLY A 129 -4.94 4.91 -6.68
N GLY A 130 -5.05 3.76 -7.31
CA GLY A 130 -5.87 2.65 -6.87
C GLY A 130 -5.19 1.35 -7.29
N GLY A 131 -5.17 0.36 -6.40
CA GLY A 131 -4.60 -0.96 -6.72
C GLY A 131 -5.23 -1.53 -7.99
N LEU A 132 -4.53 -2.41 -8.71
CA LEU A 132 -4.99 -2.90 -10.01
C LEU A 132 -6.43 -3.41 -10.00
N TRP A 133 -6.87 -4.05 -8.92
CA TRP A 133 -8.23 -4.56 -8.80
C TRP A 133 -9.30 -3.47 -8.75
N ARG A 134 -9.01 -2.30 -8.16
CA ARG A 134 -9.91 -1.13 -8.20
C ARG A 134 -9.97 -0.53 -9.58
N ARG A 135 -8.83 -0.43 -10.26
CA ARG A 135 -8.78 0.02 -11.66
C ARG A 135 -9.58 -0.93 -12.55
N PHE A 136 -9.51 -2.23 -12.30
CA PHE A 136 -10.38 -3.19 -12.97
C PHE A 136 -11.87 -2.90 -12.73
N LEU A 137 -12.26 -2.55 -11.51
CA LEU A 137 -13.64 -2.17 -11.21
C LEU A 137 -14.06 -0.82 -11.81
N ALA A 138 -13.16 0.16 -11.90
CA ALA A 138 -13.48 1.49 -12.40
C ALA A 138 -13.43 1.61 -13.93
N GLU A 139 -12.39 1.05 -14.56
CA GLU A 139 -12.07 1.29 -15.98
C GLU A 139 -12.78 0.32 -16.94
N PHE A 140 -13.23 -0.86 -16.47
CA PHE A 140 -13.90 -1.83 -17.34
C PHE A 140 -15.41 -1.58 -17.43
N PRO A 141 -15.91 -1.18 -18.61
CA PRO A 141 -17.32 -0.82 -18.77
C PRO A 141 -18.25 -2.03 -18.65
N GLU A 142 -19.43 -1.77 -18.11
CA GLU A 142 -20.48 -2.75 -17.84
C GLU A 142 -21.54 -2.72 -18.94
N HIS A 143 -21.19 -3.18 -20.14
CA HIS A 143 -22.09 -3.14 -21.29
C HIS A 143 -23.23 -4.16 -21.20
N ASN A 144 -23.05 -5.25 -20.43
CA ASN A 144 -24.06 -6.30 -20.30
C ASN A 144 -24.17 -6.86 -18.87
N PHE A 145 -25.26 -7.59 -18.62
CA PHE A 145 -25.57 -8.19 -17.32
C PHE A 145 -24.46 -9.13 -16.81
N PHE A 146 -23.85 -9.92 -17.69
CA PHE A 146 -22.79 -10.85 -17.33
C PHE A 146 -21.53 -10.13 -16.82
N GLN A 147 -21.12 -9.04 -17.46
CA GLN A 147 -19.99 -8.22 -17.01
C GLN A 147 -20.24 -7.64 -15.63
N ARG A 148 -21.46 -7.14 -15.36
CA ARG A 148 -21.86 -6.66 -14.03
C ARG A 148 -21.77 -7.74 -12.97
N LEU A 149 -22.25 -8.94 -13.30
CA LEU A 149 -22.21 -10.09 -12.40
C LEU A 149 -20.77 -10.50 -12.08
N ILE A 150 -19.88 -10.53 -13.08
CA ILE A 150 -18.47 -10.86 -12.91
C ILE A 150 -17.79 -9.83 -12.01
N LYS A 151 -17.95 -8.52 -12.28
CA LYS A 151 -17.32 -7.46 -11.47
C LYS A 151 -17.78 -7.49 -10.02
N ARG A 152 -19.09 -7.62 -9.78
CA ARG A 152 -19.64 -7.75 -8.42
C ARG A 152 -19.16 -9.00 -7.70
N SER A 153 -19.11 -10.13 -8.40
CA SER A 153 -18.63 -11.39 -7.82
C SER A 153 -17.14 -11.30 -7.48
N PHE A 154 -16.35 -10.66 -8.35
CA PHE A 154 -14.94 -10.42 -8.14
C PHE A 154 -14.70 -9.47 -6.94
N ALA A 155 -15.40 -8.34 -6.85
CA ALA A 155 -15.30 -7.43 -5.72
C ALA A 155 -15.65 -8.13 -4.39
N ARG A 156 -16.72 -8.92 -4.38
CA ARG A 156 -17.10 -9.74 -3.21
C ARG A 156 -16.04 -10.79 -2.86
N ALA A 157 -15.47 -11.46 -3.85
CA ALA A 157 -14.40 -12.42 -3.63
C ALA A 157 -13.16 -11.75 -3.01
N VAL A 158 -12.73 -10.60 -3.54
CA VAL A 158 -11.62 -9.82 -2.98
C VAL A 158 -11.92 -9.39 -1.55
N GLY A 159 -13.12 -8.87 -1.29
CA GLY A 159 -13.56 -8.50 0.07
C GLY A 159 -13.56 -9.70 1.03
N PHE A 160 -14.09 -10.84 0.60
CA PHE A 160 -14.15 -12.06 1.38
C PHE A 160 -12.74 -12.62 1.69
N PHE A 161 -11.91 -12.84 0.67
CA PHE A 161 -10.57 -13.42 0.84
C PHE A 161 -9.63 -12.49 1.61
N SER A 162 -9.81 -11.17 1.49
CA SER A 162 -9.07 -10.21 2.29
C SER A 162 -9.57 -10.10 3.74
N HIS A 163 -10.64 -10.80 4.12
CA HIS A 163 -11.35 -10.66 5.41
C HIS A 163 -11.79 -9.22 5.67
N GLY A 164 -12.28 -8.54 4.65
CA GLY A 164 -12.72 -7.15 4.72
C GLY A 164 -11.59 -6.13 4.78
N ARG A 165 -10.31 -6.53 4.62
CA ARG A 165 -9.18 -5.59 4.58
C ARG A 165 -9.14 -4.77 3.29
N MET A 166 -9.61 -5.34 2.18
CA MET A 166 -9.75 -4.67 0.88
C MET A 166 -11.25 -4.52 0.59
N GLN A 167 -11.77 -3.29 0.58
CA GLN A 167 -13.19 -3.00 0.35
C GLN A 167 -13.38 -2.13 -0.88
N GLU A 168 -14.55 -2.24 -1.52
CA GLU A 168 -14.88 -1.43 -2.70
C GLU A 168 -14.95 0.06 -2.36
N GLU A 169 -15.58 0.39 -1.23
CA GLU A 169 -15.60 1.76 -0.74
C GLU A 169 -14.21 2.20 -0.28
N ARG A 170 -13.83 3.41 -0.69
CA ARG A 170 -12.53 3.98 -0.39
C ARG A 170 -12.71 5.07 0.64
N HIS A 171 -12.16 4.83 1.83
CA HIS A 171 -12.03 5.84 2.87
C HIS A 171 -10.63 6.43 2.84
N TRP A 172 -10.51 7.71 3.17
CA TRP A 172 -9.23 8.38 3.35
C TRP A 172 -9.04 8.70 4.83
N PRO A 173 -7.89 8.38 5.44
CA PRO A 173 -7.67 8.72 6.84
C PRO A 173 -7.51 10.22 7.02
N VAL A 174 -7.80 10.71 8.22
CA VAL A 174 -7.32 12.02 8.66
C VAL A 174 -5.81 11.90 8.88
N ILE A 175 -5.01 12.59 8.06
CA ILE A 175 -3.54 12.51 8.08
C ILE A 175 -2.96 13.88 8.41
N HIS A 176 -2.09 13.93 9.42
CA HIS A 176 -1.20 15.07 9.65
C HIS A 176 0.09 14.87 8.86
N ALA A 177 0.31 15.67 7.83
CA ALA A 177 1.46 15.53 6.95
C ALA A 177 2.52 16.60 7.24
N PHE A 178 3.77 16.17 7.39
CA PHE A 178 4.94 17.04 7.35
C PHE A 178 5.51 17.02 5.94
N PHE A 179 5.53 18.18 5.29
CA PHE A 179 6.15 18.34 3.97
C PHE A 179 7.55 18.90 4.12
N ASN A 180 8.50 18.35 3.37
CA ASN A 180 9.86 18.88 3.29
C ASN A 180 9.98 20.24 2.57
N SER A 181 8.93 20.69 1.85
CA SER A 181 8.88 21.99 1.18
C SER A 181 7.45 22.50 1.01
N GLU A 182 7.27 23.82 0.96
CA GLU A 182 5.98 24.46 0.69
C GLU A 182 5.42 24.07 -0.68
N LEU A 183 6.28 23.90 -1.69
CA LEU A 183 5.88 23.44 -3.02
C LEU A 183 5.17 22.08 -2.96
N ASN A 184 5.67 21.15 -2.15
CA ASN A 184 5.08 19.82 -2.01
C ASN A 184 3.74 19.86 -1.26
N ALA A 185 3.64 20.70 -0.23
CA ALA A 185 2.38 20.96 0.44
C ALA A 185 1.33 21.52 -0.53
N HIS A 186 1.72 22.51 -1.35
CA HIS A 186 0.86 23.09 -2.38
C HIS A 186 0.42 22.05 -3.42
N ASN A 187 1.35 21.25 -3.94
CA ASN A 187 1.03 20.20 -4.91
C ASN A 187 0.04 19.16 -4.35
N ALA A 188 0.18 18.79 -3.07
CA ALA A 188 -0.76 17.88 -2.41
C ALA A 188 -2.15 18.51 -2.23
N GLN A 189 -2.21 19.80 -1.90
CA GLN A 189 -3.46 20.55 -1.80
C GLN A 189 -4.15 20.73 -3.17
N GLU A 190 -3.41 21.08 -4.22
CA GLU A 190 -3.92 21.18 -5.60
C GLU A 190 -4.42 19.83 -6.13
N ALA A 191 -3.77 18.74 -5.73
CA ALA A 191 -4.23 17.37 -5.97
C ALA A 191 -5.51 17.00 -5.19
N GLY A 192 -5.94 17.83 -4.25
CA GLY A 192 -7.14 17.59 -3.44
C GLY A 192 -6.93 16.52 -2.36
N VAL A 193 -5.70 16.27 -1.94
CA VAL A 193 -5.41 15.33 -0.85
C VAL A 193 -6.05 15.86 0.44
N PRO A 194 -6.93 15.11 1.13
CA PRO A 194 -7.50 15.53 2.38
C PRO A 194 -6.43 15.48 3.48
N LEU A 195 -6.07 16.64 4.02
CA LEU A 195 -5.11 16.81 5.11
C LEU A 195 -5.82 17.41 6.31
N ALA A 196 -5.32 17.07 7.51
CA ALA A 196 -5.83 17.55 8.79
C ALA A 196 -5.27 18.92 9.19
#